data_AF-A0A6G3ME58-F1
#
_entry.id   AF-A0A6G3ME58-F1
#
_cell.length_a   1.000
_cell.length_b   1.000
_cell.length_c   1.000
_cell.angle_alpha   90.00
_cell.angle_beta   90.00
_cell.angle_gamma   90.00
#
_symmetry.space_group_name_H-M   'P 1'
#
loop_
_entity.id
_entity.type
_entity.pdbx_description
1 polymer ?
#
loop_
_entity_poly.entity_id
_entity_poly.type
_entity_poly.pdbx_seq_one_letter_code
_entity_poly.pdbx_strand_id
1 'polypeptide(L)'
;RTPYEKLFDAPLERKPGKNFKGIVDALKRLARTCQYLVIWTDCDREGENIGFEIINTCKKENNSLRISRAKFSDLNEKSIISACRNLKEPNINMSWAVEARQELDLRIGCAFSRMQTNYLRNSVPKLHDLKLISYGPCQFPTLGFVVERYNEIKNFLPETFWKIIVKYLRNKIDVNFTWDRNHLFDELSCQVIYESCMDSKEATVIFMDKKPKSKYRPQPLYTVEFEKLATKYLKLTSKQAMTIAEKLYSQGFISYPRTETNMFSSATNLVELIQPQISHPKWGEFARKVLQSGPNPRNGNKTDNAHPPIHPVKYTNELKVLIKSRI
;
A
#
# COMPACT_ATOMS: atom_id res chain seq x y z
N ARG A 1 -21.86 -15.55 29.40
CA ARG A 1 -20.84 -15.13 28.39
C ARG A 1 -19.67 -16.10 28.49
N THR A 2 -19.11 -16.57 27.36
CA THR A 2 -17.95 -17.47 27.36
C THR A 2 -16.74 -16.81 28.04
N PRO A 3 -16.12 -17.43 29.06
CA PRO A 3 -14.86 -16.98 29.67
C PRO A 3 -13.77 -16.83 28.62
N TYR A 4 -12.83 -15.89 28.82
CA TYR A 4 -11.85 -15.56 27.78
C TYR A 4 -10.86 -16.71 27.54
N GLU A 5 -10.59 -17.53 28.55
CA GLU A 5 -9.74 -18.72 28.51
C GLU A 5 -10.31 -19.78 27.57
N LYS A 6 -11.65 -19.88 27.49
CA LYS A 6 -12.34 -20.86 26.65
C LYS A 6 -12.50 -20.42 25.19
N LEU A 7 -12.08 -19.20 24.83
CA LEU A 7 -12.28 -18.67 23.47
C LEU A 7 -11.33 -19.27 22.43
N PHE A 8 -10.21 -19.85 22.87
CA PHE A 8 -9.29 -20.54 21.97
C PHE A 8 -9.87 -21.85 21.43
N ASP A 9 -10.72 -22.54 22.20
CA ASP A 9 -11.32 -23.81 21.81
C ASP A 9 -12.81 -23.71 21.45
N ALA A 10 -13.42 -22.53 21.66
CA ALA A 10 -14.83 -22.34 21.39
C ALA A 10 -15.16 -22.66 19.91
N PRO A 11 -16.26 -23.38 19.63
CA PRO A 11 -16.66 -23.69 18.26
C PRO A 11 -17.00 -22.40 17.51
N LEU A 12 -16.57 -22.33 16.25
CA LEU A 12 -16.85 -21.20 15.37
C LEU A 12 -17.98 -21.55 14.40
N GLU A 13 -18.82 -20.57 14.12
CA GLU A 13 -19.92 -20.71 13.18
C GLU A 13 -19.87 -19.56 12.18
N ARG A 14 -19.96 -19.89 10.89
CA ARG A 14 -20.05 -18.90 9.81
C ARG A 14 -21.52 -18.69 9.44
N LYS A 15 -21.98 -17.45 9.52
CA LYS A 15 -23.33 -17.04 9.12
C LYS A 15 -23.28 -15.84 8.20
N PRO A 16 -24.12 -15.79 7.15
CA PRO A 16 -24.25 -14.59 6.36
C PRO A 16 -24.78 -13.45 7.24
N GLY A 17 -24.22 -12.25 7.06
CA GLY A 17 -24.74 -11.05 7.71
C GLY A 17 -26.18 -10.78 7.28
N LYS A 18 -26.98 -10.16 8.16
CA LYS A 18 -28.42 -9.91 7.91
C LYS A 18 -28.70 -9.23 6.57
N ASN A 19 -27.83 -8.32 6.15
CA ASN A 19 -27.96 -7.55 4.92
C ASN A 19 -27.66 -8.35 3.63
N PHE A 20 -27.07 -9.54 3.74
CA PHE A 20 -26.67 -10.35 2.60
C PHE A 20 -27.63 -11.50 2.30
N LYS A 21 -28.72 -11.63 3.08
CA LYS A 21 -29.69 -12.73 2.93
C LYS A 21 -30.26 -12.80 1.50
N GLY A 22 -30.64 -11.66 0.93
CA GLY A 22 -31.17 -11.61 -0.44
C GLY A 22 -30.18 -12.08 -1.51
N ILE A 23 -28.88 -11.80 -1.34
CA ILE A 23 -27.84 -12.27 -2.26
C ILE A 23 -27.67 -13.78 -2.13
N VAL A 24 -27.63 -14.32 -0.90
CA VAL A 24 -27.53 -15.76 -0.65
C VAL A 24 -28.72 -16.50 -1.25
N ASP A 25 -29.94 -15.99 -1.06
CA ASP A 25 -31.15 -16.60 -1.61
C ASP A 25 -31.16 -16.57 -3.15
N ALA A 26 -30.67 -15.49 -3.76
CA ALA A 26 -30.50 -15.40 -5.20
C ALA A 26 -29.47 -16.41 -5.74
N LEU A 27 -28.31 -16.54 -5.09
CA LEU A 27 -27.28 -17.53 -5.44
C LEU A 27 -27.85 -18.94 -5.41
N LYS A 28 -28.55 -19.30 -4.33
CA LYS A 28 -29.19 -20.60 -4.18
C LYS A 28 -30.20 -20.89 -5.28
N ARG A 29 -31.07 -19.92 -5.59
CA ARG A 29 -32.07 -20.05 -6.64
C ARG A 29 -31.43 -20.27 -8.01
N LEU A 30 -30.41 -19.48 -8.36
CA LEU A 30 -29.72 -19.60 -9.66
C LEU A 30 -28.92 -20.90 -9.77
N ALA A 31 -28.29 -21.35 -8.69
CA ALA A 31 -27.50 -22.58 -8.64
C ALA A 31 -28.31 -23.83 -9.05
N ARG A 32 -29.60 -23.87 -8.72
CA ARG A 32 -30.49 -25.00 -9.07
C ARG A 32 -30.71 -25.14 -10.58
N THR A 33 -30.59 -24.05 -11.34
CA THR A 33 -30.90 -24.02 -12.78
C THR A 33 -29.65 -24.00 -13.66
N CYS A 34 -28.47 -23.74 -13.10
CA CYS A 34 -27.23 -23.62 -13.85
C CYS A 34 -26.41 -24.92 -13.82
N GLN A 35 -25.64 -25.18 -14.88
CA GLN A 35 -24.70 -26.31 -14.98
C GLN A 35 -23.25 -25.88 -14.68
N TYR A 36 -22.94 -24.59 -14.88
CA TYR A 36 -21.60 -24.02 -14.69
C TYR A 36 -21.67 -22.81 -13.75
N LEU A 37 -20.67 -22.67 -12.89
CA LEU A 37 -20.45 -21.51 -12.03
C LEU A 37 -19.03 -21.00 -12.26
N VAL A 38 -18.91 -19.79 -12.81
CA VAL A 38 -17.62 -19.11 -13.03
C VAL A 38 -17.47 -17.99 -12.01
N ILE A 39 -16.39 -18.03 -11.22
CA ILE A 39 -16.08 -17.05 -10.19
C ILE A 39 -15.30 -15.88 -10.79
N TRP A 40 -15.88 -14.68 -10.66
CA TRP A 40 -15.38 -13.40 -11.17
C TRP A 40 -15.03 -12.40 -10.06
N THR A 41 -14.81 -12.86 -8.83
CA THR A 41 -14.30 -12.01 -7.75
C THR A 41 -12.91 -11.44 -8.08
N ASP A 42 -12.48 -10.39 -7.40
CA ASP A 42 -11.14 -9.83 -7.58
C ASP A 42 -10.05 -10.90 -7.32
N CYS A 43 -8.91 -10.79 -7.99
CA CYS A 43 -7.89 -11.84 -8.02
C CYS A 43 -6.85 -11.77 -6.88
N ASP A 44 -7.30 -11.42 -5.67
CA ASP A 44 -6.51 -11.49 -4.44
C ASP A 44 -6.98 -12.64 -3.52
N ARG A 45 -6.37 -12.75 -2.33
CA ARG A 45 -6.72 -13.80 -1.36
C ARG A 45 -8.17 -13.67 -0.87
N GLU A 46 -8.61 -12.43 -0.59
CA GLU A 46 -9.96 -12.18 -0.09
C GLU A 46 -11.02 -12.52 -1.14
N GLY A 47 -10.78 -12.15 -2.40
CA GLY A 47 -11.63 -12.50 -3.53
C GLY A 47 -11.70 -14.00 -3.77
N GLU A 48 -10.60 -14.74 -3.56
CA GLU A 48 -10.61 -16.21 -3.63
C GLU A 48 -11.46 -16.81 -2.50
N ASN A 49 -11.32 -16.31 -1.25
CA ASN A 49 -12.15 -16.75 -0.13
C ASN A 49 -13.65 -16.48 -0.35
N ILE A 50 -14.02 -15.28 -0.83
CA ILE A 50 -15.40 -14.97 -1.23
C ILE A 50 -15.87 -15.93 -2.34
N GLY A 51 -14.99 -16.26 -3.29
CA GLY A 51 -15.25 -17.27 -4.31
C GLY A 51 -15.66 -18.62 -3.70
N PHE A 52 -14.94 -19.11 -2.69
CA PHE A 52 -15.29 -20.34 -1.99
C PHE A 52 -16.57 -20.23 -1.16
N GLU A 53 -16.88 -19.09 -0.55
CA GLU A 53 -18.18 -18.86 0.10
C GLU A 53 -19.35 -19.00 -0.89
N ILE A 54 -19.20 -18.46 -2.11
CA ILE A 54 -20.16 -18.60 -3.20
C ILE A 54 -20.25 -20.06 -3.65
N ILE A 55 -19.12 -20.72 -3.92
CA ILE A 55 -19.07 -22.13 -4.36
C ILE A 55 -19.78 -23.02 -3.34
N ASN A 56 -19.45 -22.89 -2.05
CA ASN A 56 -20.03 -23.69 -0.98
C ASN A 56 -21.53 -23.44 -0.83
N THR A 57 -21.99 -22.22 -1.06
CA THR A 57 -23.42 -21.88 -1.05
C THR A 57 -24.14 -22.53 -2.23
N CYS A 58 -23.59 -22.44 -3.44
CA CYS A 58 -24.20 -22.98 -4.65
C CYS A 58 -24.17 -24.51 -4.71
N LYS A 59 -23.06 -25.15 -4.30
CA LYS A 59 -22.93 -26.62 -4.31
C LYS A 59 -23.90 -27.33 -3.36
N LYS A 60 -24.33 -26.67 -2.28
CA LYS A 60 -25.39 -27.20 -1.40
C LYS A 60 -26.74 -27.36 -2.11
N GLU A 61 -26.99 -26.54 -3.14
CA GLU A 61 -28.23 -26.59 -3.92
C GLU A 61 -28.08 -27.44 -5.19
N ASN A 62 -26.86 -27.50 -5.75
CA ASN A 62 -26.55 -28.34 -6.91
C ASN A 62 -25.09 -28.84 -6.85
N ASN A 63 -24.92 -30.08 -6.40
CA ASN A 63 -23.59 -30.69 -6.24
C ASN A 63 -22.92 -31.03 -7.59
N SER A 64 -23.67 -31.04 -8.70
CA SER A 64 -23.15 -31.32 -10.05
C SER A 64 -22.57 -30.08 -10.76
N LEU A 65 -22.60 -28.91 -10.11
CA LEU A 65 -22.08 -27.66 -10.67
C LEU A 65 -20.59 -27.77 -11.04
N ARG A 66 -20.28 -27.49 -12.31
CA ARG A 66 -18.92 -27.34 -12.80
C ARG A 66 -18.40 -25.96 -12.40
N ILE A 67 -17.32 -25.93 -11.63
CA ILE A 67 -16.76 -24.70 -11.07
C ILE A 67 -15.57 -24.25 -11.91
N SER A 68 -15.46 -22.96 -12.14
CA SER A 68 -14.27 -22.37 -12.77
C SER A 68 -14.00 -20.98 -12.19
N ARG A 69 -12.78 -20.49 -12.41
CA ARG A 69 -12.26 -19.22 -11.91
C ARG A 69 -11.71 -18.39 -13.06
N ALA A 70 -12.28 -17.22 -13.29
CA ALA A 70 -11.72 -16.24 -14.19
C ALA A 70 -10.58 -15.48 -13.49
N LYS A 71 -9.42 -15.33 -14.14
CA LYS A 71 -8.27 -14.57 -13.62
C LYS A 71 -8.01 -13.35 -14.49
N PHE A 72 -8.02 -12.17 -13.88
CA PHE A 72 -7.87 -10.87 -14.54
C PHE A 72 -7.18 -9.85 -13.62
N SER A 73 -6.51 -8.87 -14.22
CA SER A 73 -5.78 -7.80 -13.51
C SER A 73 -6.31 -6.40 -13.78
N ASP A 74 -7.24 -6.28 -14.73
CA ASP A 74 -7.94 -5.05 -15.10
C ASP A 74 -9.26 -5.42 -15.78
N LEU A 75 -10.12 -4.42 -15.98
CA LEU A 75 -11.48 -4.60 -16.51
C LEU A 75 -11.58 -4.19 -17.99
N ASN A 76 -10.47 -4.22 -18.74
CA ASN A 76 -10.53 -3.94 -20.18
C ASN A 76 -11.05 -5.16 -20.97
N GLU A 77 -11.58 -4.92 -22.16
CA GLU A 77 -12.19 -5.95 -23.00
C GLU A 77 -11.23 -7.11 -23.30
N LYS A 78 -9.97 -6.80 -23.65
CA LYS A 78 -8.94 -7.82 -23.96
C LYS A 78 -8.71 -8.76 -22.77
N SER A 79 -8.61 -8.20 -21.56
CA SER A 79 -8.39 -8.95 -20.31
C SER A 79 -9.59 -9.84 -19.97
N ILE A 80 -10.81 -9.33 -20.09
CA ILE A 80 -12.02 -10.11 -19.81
C ILE A 80 -12.20 -11.25 -20.82
N ILE A 81 -12.01 -10.99 -22.12
CA ILE A 81 -12.08 -12.04 -23.15
C ILE A 81 -10.98 -13.09 -22.93
N SER A 82 -9.76 -12.66 -22.59
CA SER A 82 -8.65 -13.57 -22.27
C SER A 82 -8.98 -14.44 -21.05
N ALA A 83 -9.58 -13.87 -20.01
CA ALA A 83 -10.00 -14.61 -18.82
C ALA A 83 -11.09 -15.64 -19.14
N CYS A 84 -12.07 -15.30 -19.97
CA CYS A 84 -13.10 -16.23 -20.45
C CYS A 84 -12.51 -17.42 -21.23
N ARG A 85 -11.47 -17.17 -22.05
CA ARG A 85 -10.81 -18.21 -22.85
C ARG A 85 -9.88 -19.10 -22.03
N ASN A 86 -9.41 -18.60 -20.88
CA ASN A 86 -8.39 -19.25 -20.06
C ASN A 86 -8.86 -19.47 -18.61
N LEU A 87 -10.08 -19.99 -18.45
CA LEU A 87 -10.61 -20.33 -17.13
C LEU A 87 -9.68 -21.31 -16.39
N LYS A 88 -9.57 -21.12 -15.07
CA LYS A 88 -8.74 -21.93 -14.17
C LYS A 88 -9.61 -22.57 -13.09
N GLU A 89 -9.02 -23.47 -12.31
CA GLU A 89 -9.62 -23.94 -11.07
C GLU A 89 -9.46 -22.89 -9.96
N PRO A 90 -10.45 -22.75 -9.05
CA PRO A 90 -10.29 -21.92 -7.87
C PRO A 90 -9.24 -22.50 -6.91
N ASN A 91 -8.44 -21.64 -6.29
CA ASN A 91 -7.32 -22.03 -5.44
C ASN A 91 -7.73 -22.10 -3.97
N ILE A 92 -8.04 -23.31 -3.48
CA ILE A 92 -8.48 -23.53 -2.10
C ILE A 92 -7.43 -23.10 -1.06
N ASN A 93 -6.13 -23.24 -1.36
CA ASN A 93 -5.07 -22.89 -0.42
C ASN A 93 -5.06 -21.39 -0.11
N MET A 94 -5.41 -20.54 -1.08
CA MET A 94 -5.57 -19.10 -0.85
C MET A 94 -6.77 -18.81 0.05
N SER A 95 -7.88 -19.54 -0.14
CA SER A 95 -9.04 -19.45 0.75
C SER A 95 -8.66 -19.84 2.18
N TRP A 96 -8.06 -21.02 2.37
CA TRP A 96 -7.63 -21.51 3.68
C TRP A 96 -6.68 -20.54 4.41
N ALA A 97 -5.79 -19.85 3.68
CA ALA A 97 -4.95 -18.83 4.28
C ALA A 97 -5.77 -17.65 4.86
N VAL A 98 -6.83 -17.22 4.18
CA VAL A 98 -7.76 -16.19 4.69
C VAL A 98 -8.55 -16.73 5.88
N GLU A 99 -9.07 -17.96 5.79
CA GLU A 99 -9.83 -18.58 6.87
C GLU A 99 -8.99 -18.72 8.16
N ALA A 100 -7.76 -19.20 8.04
CA ALA A 100 -6.83 -19.30 9.15
C ALA A 100 -6.54 -17.93 9.77
N ARG A 101 -6.31 -16.89 8.95
CA ARG A 101 -6.11 -15.52 9.43
C ARG A 101 -7.35 -15.00 10.18
N GLN A 102 -8.54 -15.16 9.61
CA GLN A 102 -9.81 -14.73 10.23
C GLN A 102 -10.03 -15.41 11.58
N GLU A 103 -9.75 -16.70 11.69
CA GLU A 103 -9.86 -17.45 12.94
C GLU A 103 -8.86 -16.99 14.00
N LEU A 104 -7.59 -16.84 13.63
CA LEU A 104 -6.55 -16.33 14.53
C LEU A 104 -6.89 -14.93 15.05
N ASP A 105 -7.27 -14.02 14.15
CA ASP A 105 -7.66 -12.65 14.48
C ASP A 105 -8.87 -12.63 15.43
N LEU A 106 -9.88 -13.48 15.19
CA LEU A 106 -11.08 -13.55 16.01
C LEU A 106 -10.77 -14.11 17.40
N ARG A 107 -10.06 -15.24 17.49
CA ARG A 107 -9.75 -15.91 18.77
C ARG A 107 -8.85 -15.05 19.63
N ILE A 108 -7.69 -14.65 19.10
CA ILE A 108 -6.71 -13.83 19.82
C ILE A 108 -7.34 -12.47 20.16
N GLY A 109 -7.96 -11.81 19.18
CA GLY A 109 -8.57 -10.51 19.36
C GLY A 109 -9.65 -10.53 20.44
N CYS A 110 -10.58 -11.49 20.41
CA CYS A 110 -11.64 -11.58 21.42
C CYS A 110 -11.11 -11.98 22.80
N ALA A 111 -10.20 -12.95 22.89
CA ALA A 111 -9.65 -13.41 24.16
C ALA A 111 -8.95 -12.27 24.91
N PHE A 112 -7.96 -11.63 24.28
CA PHE A 112 -7.20 -10.56 24.90
C PHE A 112 -8.06 -9.31 25.12
N SER A 113 -8.92 -8.92 24.17
CA SER A 113 -9.80 -7.76 24.36
C SER A 113 -10.73 -7.94 25.56
N ARG A 114 -11.34 -9.13 25.74
CA ARG A 114 -12.22 -9.39 26.88
C ARG A 114 -11.45 -9.40 28.20
N MET A 115 -10.31 -10.08 28.23
CA MET A 115 -9.44 -10.15 29.40
C MET A 115 -9.05 -8.74 29.86
N GLN A 116 -8.43 -7.95 28.98
CA GLN A 116 -7.92 -6.62 29.35
C GLN A 116 -9.06 -5.62 29.62
N THR A 117 -10.16 -5.67 28.87
CA THR A 117 -11.31 -4.78 29.13
C THR A 117 -11.91 -5.06 30.50
N ASN A 118 -12.12 -6.32 30.87
CA ASN A 118 -12.67 -6.66 32.19
C ASN A 118 -11.68 -6.29 33.31
N TYR A 119 -10.40 -6.58 33.12
CA TYR A 119 -9.37 -6.33 34.14
C TYR A 119 -9.11 -4.82 34.34
N LEU A 120 -8.84 -4.08 33.26
CA LEU A 120 -8.40 -2.69 33.33
C LEU A 120 -9.53 -1.73 33.72
N ARG A 121 -10.78 -2.01 33.32
CA ARG A 121 -11.92 -1.18 33.73
C ARG A 121 -12.18 -1.25 35.23
N ASN A 122 -11.94 -2.42 35.84
CA ASN A 122 -12.11 -2.63 37.27
C ASN A 122 -10.90 -2.13 38.07
N SER A 123 -9.70 -2.18 37.49
CA SER A 123 -8.45 -1.88 38.20
C SER A 123 -7.96 -0.44 38.01
N VAL A 124 -8.41 0.26 36.96
CA VAL A 124 -7.94 1.61 36.62
C VAL A 124 -9.15 2.55 36.50
N PRO A 125 -9.41 3.43 37.49
CA PRO A 125 -10.58 4.32 37.51
C PRO A 125 -10.74 5.16 36.24
N LYS A 126 -9.63 5.65 35.67
CA LYS A 126 -9.63 6.45 34.43
C LYS A 126 -10.12 5.70 33.19
N LEU A 127 -10.12 4.35 33.23
CA LEU A 127 -10.51 3.50 32.11
C LEU A 127 -11.89 2.88 32.31
N HIS A 128 -12.55 3.10 33.46
CA HIS A 128 -13.81 2.47 33.83
C HIS A 128 -14.92 2.66 32.77
N ASP A 129 -15.01 3.87 32.23
CA ASP A 129 -16.06 4.28 31.27
C ASP A 129 -15.76 3.88 29.82
N LEU A 130 -14.56 3.35 29.55
CA LEU A 130 -14.25 2.83 28.23
C LEU A 130 -15.07 1.57 27.95
N LYS A 131 -15.85 1.60 26.87
CA LYS A 131 -16.67 0.45 26.46
C LYS A 131 -15.83 -0.76 26.07
N LEU A 132 -14.66 -0.52 25.47
CA LEU A 132 -13.79 -1.56 24.94
C LEU A 132 -12.35 -1.07 24.93
N ILE A 133 -11.45 -1.90 25.44
CA ILE A 133 -10.02 -1.78 25.22
C ILE A 133 -9.66 -2.95 24.30
N SER A 134 -9.44 -2.68 23.02
CA SER A 134 -9.24 -3.74 22.02
C SER A 134 -7.78 -4.21 21.97
N TYR A 135 -7.61 -5.49 21.67
CA TYR A 135 -6.34 -6.10 21.32
C TYR A 135 -6.48 -6.72 19.94
N GLY A 136 -5.45 -6.59 19.11
CA GLY A 136 -5.35 -7.27 17.84
C GLY A 136 -3.88 -7.65 17.57
N PRO A 137 -3.59 -8.85 17.07
CA PRO A 137 -2.23 -9.34 16.91
C PRO A 137 -1.39 -8.46 15.97
N CYS A 138 -2.00 -7.80 14.98
CA CYS A 138 -1.34 -6.82 14.11
C CYS A 138 -1.49 -5.37 14.59
N GLN A 139 -2.63 -5.03 15.23
CA GLN A 139 -2.88 -3.68 15.77
C GLN A 139 -1.88 -3.31 16.88
N PHE A 140 -1.55 -4.27 17.76
CA PHE A 140 -0.68 -4.06 18.91
C PHE A 140 0.76 -3.68 18.50
N PRO A 141 1.49 -4.47 17.67
CA PRO A 141 2.83 -4.06 17.22
C PRO A 141 2.81 -2.79 16.36
N THR A 142 1.72 -2.53 15.63
CA THR A 142 1.57 -1.27 14.87
C THR A 142 1.55 -0.05 15.78
N LEU A 143 0.81 -0.11 16.91
CA LEU A 143 0.87 0.92 17.95
C LEU A 143 2.26 0.97 18.59
N GLY A 144 2.92 -0.17 18.72
CA GLY A 144 4.31 -0.31 19.17
C GLY A 144 5.26 0.65 18.45
N PHE A 145 5.26 0.67 17.11
CA PHE A 145 6.12 1.60 16.34
C PHE A 145 5.89 3.08 16.67
N VAL A 146 4.64 3.46 16.97
CA VAL A 146 4.29 4.85 17.33
C VAL A 146 4.82 5.18 18.72
N VAL A 147 4.62 4.28 19.68
CA VAL A 147 5.09 4.44 21.06
C VAL A 147 6.61 4.41 21.15
N GLU A 148 7.27 3.54 20.38
CA GLU A 148 8.71 3.47 20.24
C GLU A 148 9.28 4.80 19.76
N ARG A 149 8.78 5.33 18.64
CA ARG A 149 9.21 6.65 18.14
C ARG A 149 8.94 7.77 19.14
N TYR A 150 7.81 7.72 19.85
CA TYR A 150 7.52 8.71 20.89
C TYR A 150 8.56 8.67 22.02
N ASN A 151 8.92 7.47 22.48
CA ASN A 151 9.93 7.28 23.52
C ASN A 151 11.33 7.68 23.03
N GLU A 152 11.70 7.37 21.78
CA GLU A 152 12.95 7.84 21.17
C GLU A 152 13.04 9.37 21.21
N ILE A 153 11.97 10.08 20.82
CA ILE A 153 11.94 11.55 20.83
C ILE A 153 11.99 12.09 22.27
N LYS A 154 11.23 11.48 23.19
CA LYS A 154 11.15 11.92 24.58
C LYS A 154 12.49 11.74 25.32
N ASN A 155 13.19 10.65 25.03
CA ASN A 155 14.46 10.31 25.67
C ASN A 155 15.68 10.86 24.93
N PHE A 156 15.48 11.53 23.79
CA PHE A 156 16.55 12.19 23.07
C PHE A 156 17.09 13.35 23.91
N LEU A 157 18.38 13.31 24.25
CA LEU A 157 19.10 14.39 24.91
C LEU A 157 19.79 15.21 23.82
N PRO A 158 19.33 16.43 23.51
CA PRO A 158 19.98 17.26 22.51
C PRO A 158 21.38 17.66 22.99
N GLU A 159 22.37 17.47 22.12
CA GLU A 159 23.74 17.88 22.37
C GLU A 159 24.07 19.13 21.56
N THR A 160 24.63 20.14 22.22
CA THR A 160 25.15 21.32 21.55
C THR A 160 26.37 20.94 20.73
N PHE A 161 26.41 21.42 19.49
CA PHE A 161 27.57 21.27 18.63
C PHE A 161 27.88 22.60 17.94
N TRP A 162 29.15 22.76 17.60
CA TRP A 162 29.70 23.93 16.94
C TRP A 162 30.24 23.54 15.56
N LYS A 163 30.08 24.44 14.59
CA LYS A 163 30.66 24.27 13.25
C LYS A 163 31.11 25.61 12.71
N ILE A 164 32.16 25.57 11.91
CA ILE A 164 32.68 26.75 11.22
C ILE A 164 32.00 26.81 9.84
N ILE A 165 31.43 27.96 9.49
CA ILE A 165 30.85 28.20 8.16
C ILE A 165 31.61 29.37 7.54
N VAL A 166 32.25 29.11 6.40
CA VAL A 166 32.89 30.18 5.61
C VAL A 166 31.92 30.63 4.54
N LYS A 167 31.59 31.92 4.52
CA LYS A 167 30.74 32.54 3.51
C LYS A 167 31.60 33.34 2.54
N TYR A 168 31.29 33.23 1.25
CA TYR A 168 31.98 33.99 0.23
C TYR A 168 30.98 34.55 -0.76
N LEU A 169 30.94 35.88 -0.85
CA LEU A 169 30.10 36.60 -1.80
C LEU A 169 30.94 37.02 -3.01
N ARG A 170 30.60 36.51 -4.19
CA ARG A 170 31.21 36.94 -5.45
C ARG A 170 30.14 37.10 -6.52
N ASN A 171 30.13 38.24 -7.21
CA ASN A 171 29.18 38.51 -8.31
C ASN A 171 27.71 38.30 -7.91
N LYS A 172 27.31 38.70 -6.69
CA LYS A 172 25.97 38.48 -6.11
C LYS A 172 25.62 36.99 -5.88
N ILE A 173 26.59 36.09 -5.93
CA ILE A 173 26.45 34.68 -5.57
C ILE A 173 27.05 34.50 -4.19
N ASP A 174 26.21 34.15 -3.22
CA ASP A 174 26.62 33.78 -1.88
C ASP A 174 26.85 32.26 -1.82
N VAL A 175 28.05 31.85 -1.41
CA VAL A 175 28.44 30.45 -1.28
C VAL A 175 28.82 30.18 0.17
N ASN A 176 28.15 29.20 0.77
CA ASN A 176 28.54 28.64 2.06
C ASN A 176 29.44 27.42 1.82
N PHE A 177 30.70 27.51 2.24
CA PHE A 177 31.59 26.37 2.28
C PHE A 177 31.31 25.56 3.55
N THR A 178 31.06 24.27 3.36
CA THR A 178 30.85 23.33 4.47
C THR A 178 32.19 22.89 5.00
N TRP A 179 32.38 22.96 6.32
CA TRP A 179 33.59 22.49 6.96
C TRP A 179 33.74 20.97 6.79
N ASP A 180 34.92 20.53 6.37
CA ASP A 180 35.23 19.12 6.13
C ASP A 180 35.02 18.23 7.37
N ARG A 181 35.24 18.79 8.57
CA ARG A 181 34.99 18.09 9.84
C ARG A 181 33.51 18.03 10.23
N ASN A 182 32.61 18.62 9.44
CA ASN A 182 31.19 18.82 9.73
C ASN A 182 30.93 19.71 10.96
N HIS A 183 31.11 19.17 12.17
CA HIS A 183 30.89 19.84 13.46
C HIS A 183 31.70 19.17 14.58
N LEU A 184 31.86 19.86 15.71
CA LEU A 184 32.44 19.35 16.94
C LEU A 184 31.46 19.54 18.10
N PHE A 185 31.50 18.64 19.08
CA PHE A 185 30.74 18.74 20.34
C PHE A 185 31.54 19.41 21.47
N ASP A 186 32.77 19.83 21.19
CA ASP A 186 33.60 20.59 22.13
C ASP A 186 33.79 22.00 21.60
N GLU A 187 33.34 22.98 22.39
CA GLU A 187 33.39 24.40 22.03
C GLU A 187 34.83 24.89 21.91
N LEU A 188 35.69 24.56 22.89
CA LEU A 188 37.06 25.04 22.96
C LEU A 188 37.88 24.56 21.75
N SER A 189 37.74 23.29 21.39
CA SER A 189 38.37 22.72 20.19
C SER A 189 37.90 23.43 18.92
N CYS A 190 36.60 23.74 18.82
CA CYS A 190 36.07 24.48 17.67
C CYS A 190 36.58 25.93 17.64
N GLN A 191 36.71 26.57 18.81
CA GLN A 191 37.18 27.94 18.95
C GLN A 191 38.65 28.08 18.56
N VAL A 192 39.54 27.18 19.01
CA VAL A 192 40.97 27.20 18.63
C VAL A 192 41.15 27.10 17.11
N ILE A 193 40.37 26.24 16.45
CA ILE A 193 40.42 26.11 14.99
C ILE A 193 39.84 27.37 14.32
N TYR A 194 38.76 27.92 14.86
CA TYR A 194 38.14 29.13 14.33
C TYR A 194 39.09 30.35 14.41
N GLU A 195 39.78 30.53 15.53
CA GLU A 195 40.78 31.58 15.71
C GLU A 195 41.92 31.43 14.69
N SER A 196 42.42 30.20 14.51
CA SER A 196 43.43 29.89 13.48
C SER A 196 42.93 30.21 12.05
N CYS A 197 41.64 30.04 11.78
CA CYS A 197 41.04 30.44 10.50
C CYS A 197 40.90 31.96 10.35
N MET A 198 40.63 32.69 11.44
CA MET A 198 40.50 34.16 11.42
C MET A 198 41.83 34.88 11.20
N ASP A 199 42.94 34.28 11.60
CA ASP A 199 44.28 34.79 11.31
C ASP A 199 44.62 34.70 9.81
N SER A 200 43.93 33.84 9.05
CA SER A 200 44.10 33.68 7.61
C SER A 200 43.19 34.62 6.81
N LYS A 201 43.78 35.47 5.95
CA LYS A 201 43.04 36.45 5.12
C LYS A 201 42.59 35.92 3.76
N GLU A 202 43.09 34.76 3.37
CA GLU A 202 42.89 34.19 2.03
C GLU A 202 42.45 32.73 2.13
N ALA A 203 41.59 32.31 1.20
CA ALA A 203 41.21 30.92 1.02
C ALA A 203 41.70 30.44 -0.35
N THR A 204 42.40 29.31 -0.38
CA THR A 204 42.93 28.72 -1.61
C THR A 204 42.05 27.56 -2.06
N VAL A 205 41.71 27.53 -3.36
CA VAL A 205 41.06 26.36 -3.95
C VAL A 205 42.09 25.24 -4.09
N ILE A 206 42.01 24.25 -3.20
CA ILE A 206 42.91 23.09 -3.20
C ILE A 206 42.54 22.04 -4.25
N PHE A 207 41.25 21.92 -4.58
CA PHE A 207 40.74 20.88 -5.48
C PHE A 207 39.40 21.30 -6.09
N MET A 208 39.19 20.97 -7.36
CA MET A 208 37.92 21.16 -8.05
C MET A 208 37.58 19.87 -8.81
N ASP A 209 36.44 19.27 -8.46
CA ASP A 209 35.93 18.08 -9.12
C ASP A 209 34.53 18.33 -9.67
N LYS A 210 34.29 17.81 -10.88
CA LYS A 210 33.00 17.89 -11.55
C LYS A 210 32.64 16.51 -12.07
N LYS A 211 31.78 15.83 -11.32
CA LYS A 211 31.25 14.52 -11.69
C LYS A 211 29.82 14.63 -12.21
N PRO A 212 29.48 14.00 -13.34
CA PRO A 212 28.10 13.90 -13.79
C PRO A 212 27.31 13.11 -12.73
N LYS A 213 26.22 13.70 -12.22
CA LYS A 213 25.33 13.05 -11.27
C LYS A 213 23.98 12.78 -11.94
N SER A 214 23.56 11.52 -11.92
CA SER A 214 22.24 11.13 -12.40
C SER A 214 21.27 11.00 -11.22
N LYS A 215 20.02 11.40 -11.45
CA LYS A 215 18.91 11.11 -10.56
C LYS A 215 18.06 10.04 -11.21
N TYR A 216 17.86 8.93 -10.52
CA TYR A 216 17.08 7.85 -11.09
C TYR A 216 15.61 8.20 -11.23
N ARG A 217 15.00 7.72 -12.32
CA ARG A 217 13.54 7.67 -12.50
C ARG A 217 12.91 6.70 -11.50
N PRO A 218 11.61 6.89 -11.16
CA PRO A 218 10.90 5.99 -10.25
C PRO A 218 10.83 4.56 -10.80
N GLN A 219 10.66 3.61 -9.89
CA GLN A 219 10.31 2.24 -10.24
C GLN A 219 8.79 2.14 -10.54
N PRO A 220 8.34 1.08 -11.24
CA PRO A 220 6.92 0.78 -11.37
C PRO A 220 6.20 0.78 -10.02
N LEU A 221 4.99 1.32 -10.01
CA LEU A 221 4.24 1.59 -8.80
C LEU A 221 3.58 0.31 -8.26
N TYR A 222 3.68 0.09 -6.96
CA TYR A 222 3.04 -1.02 -6.23
C TYR A 222 2.34 -0.46 -4.98
N THR A 223 1.51 -1.26 -4.30
CA THR A 223 0.56 -0.75 -3.29
C THR A 223 1.21 0.09 -2.20
N VAL A 224 2.30 -0.41 -1.58
CA VAL A 224 2.96 0.30 -0.47
C VAL A 224 3.57 1.63 -0.93
N GLU A 225 4.17 1.67 -2.12
CA GLU A 225 4.74 2.91 -2.65
C GLU A 225 3.64 3.90 -3.03
N PHE A 226 2.53 3.42 -3.61
CA PHE A 226 1.36 4.25 -3.88
C PHE A 226 0.81 4.90 -2.61
N GLU A 227 0.58 4.14 -1.54
CA GLU A 227 0.06 4.67 -0.27
C GLU A 227 1.00 5.70 0.36
N LYS A 228 2.32 5.45 0.32
CA LYS A 228 3.35 6.40 0.80
C LYS A 228 3.34 7.70 -0.02
N LEU A 229 3.34 7.59 -1.35
CA LEU A 229 3.35 8.76 -2.24
C LEU A 229 2.04 9.55 -2.15
N ALA A 230 0.89 8.87 -2.05
CA ALA A 230 -0.41 9.51 -1.86
C ALA A 230 -0.45 10.29 -0.53
N THR A 231 0.06 9.72 0.55
CA THR A 231 0.15 10.41 1.85
C THR A 231 1.09 11.61 1.76
N LYS A 232 2.28 11.42 1.19
CA LYS A 232 3.32 12.45 1.13
C LYS A 232 2.91 13.65 0.26
N TYR A 233 2.44 13.37 -0.95
CA TYR A 233 2.22 14.39 -1.99
C TYR A 233 0.75 14.82 -2.13
N LEU A 234 -0.22 13.92 -1.89
CA LEU A 234 -1.65 14.20 -2.06
C LEU A 234 -2.39 14.42 -0.74
N LYS A 235 -1.71 14.20 0.41
CA LYS A 235 -2.28 14.35 1.77
C LYS A 235 -3.51 13.46 2.02
N LEU A 236 -3.58 12.33 1.33
CA LEU A 236 -4.61 11.31 1.54
C LEU A 236 -4.13 10.30 2.58
N THR A 237 -5.02 9.86 3.47
CA THR A 237 -4.74 8.66 4.29
C THR A 237 -4.64 7.42 3.39
N SER A 238 -3.89 6.39 3.80
CA SER A 238 -3.79 5.13 3.04
C SER A 238 -5.17 4.54 2.72
N LYS A 239 -6.10 4.60 3.68
CA LYS A 239 -7.49 4.16 3.48
C LYS A 239 -8.20 4.92 2.37
N GLN A 240 -8.15 6.26 2.38
CA GLN A 240 -8.75 7.08 1.33
C GLN A 240 -8.12 6.80 -0.03
N ALA A 241 -6.78 6.70 -0.09
CA ALA A 241 -6.06 6.42 -1.32
C ALA A 241 -6.47 5.07 -1.93
N MET A 242 -6.55 4.01 -1.12
CA MET A 242 -6.98 2.69 -1.58
C MET A 242 -8.45 2.65 -2.00
N THR A 243 -9.36 3.32 -1.28
CA THR A 243 -10.77 3.42 -1.70
C THR A 243 -10.91 4.12 -3.05
N ILE A 244 -10.14 5.18 -3.30
CA ILE A 244 -10.14 5.87 -4.60
C ILE A 244 -9.56 4.96 -5.68
N ALA A 245 -8.45 4.28 -5.41
CA ALA A 245 -7.81 3.37 -6.36
C ALA A 245 -8.72 2.20 -6.73
N GLU A 246 -9.40 1.58 -5.76
CA GLU A 246 -10.40 0.53 -6.01
C GLU A 246 -11.54 1.05 -6.90
N LYS A 247 -12.04 2.26 -6.65
CA LYS A 247 -13.07 2.88 -7.50
C LYS A 247 -12.58 3.12 -8.93
N LEU A 248 -11.33 3.57 -9.11
CA LEU A 248 -10.71 3.75 -10.42
C LEU A 248 -10.54 2.40 -11.15
N TYR A 249 -10.17 1.36 -10.41
CA TYR A 249 -10.08 -0.01 -10.93
C TYR A 249 -11.44 -0.55 -11.37
N SER A 250 -12.48 -0.43 -10.53
CA SER A 250 -13.84 -0.85 -10.87
C SER A 250 -14.42 -0.12 -12.08
N GLN A 251 -13.93 1.09 -12.36
CA GLN A 251 -14.28 1.88 -13.55
C GLN A 251 -13.38 1.59 -14.76
N GLY A 252 -12.37 0.72 -14.61
CA GLY A 252 -11.45 0.30 -15.68
C GLY A 252 -10.35 1.31 -16.02
N PHE A 253 -10.08 2.30 -15.16
CA PHE A 253 -9.06 3.33 -15.43
C PHE A 253 -7.65 2.88 -15.08
N ILE A 254 -7.50 2.05 -14.05
CA ILE A 254 -6.20 1.53 -13.61
C ILE A 254 -6.24 0.01 -13.48
N SER A 255 -5.06 -0.61 -13.46
CA SER A 255 -4.90 -2.01 -13.07
C SER A 255 -5.20 -2.20 -11.58
N TYR A 256 -5.35 -3.46 -11.18
CA TYR A 256 -5.71 -3.82 -9.82
C TYR A 256 -4.73 -3.21 -8.79
N PRO A 257 -5.21 -2.43 -7.79
CA PRO A 257 -4.35 -1.58 -6.97
C PRO A 257 -3.73 -2.29 -5.76
N ARG A 258 -3.99 -3.60 -5.60
CA ARG A 258 -3.45 -4.45 -4.52
C ARG A 258 -2.45 -5.44 -5.12
N THR A 259 -1.20 -5.01 -5.23
CA THR A 259 -0.10 -5.79 -5.80
C THR A 259 1.23 -5.44 -5.13
N GLU A 260 2.08 -6.46 -4.98
CA GLU A 260 3.48 -6.29 -4.56
C GLU A 260 4.44 -6.16 -5.75
N THR A 261 3.93 -6.31 -6.97
CA THR A 261 4.71 -6.32 -8.20
C THR A 261 5.21 -4.92 -8.54
N ASN A 262 6.52 -4.75 -8.64
CA ASN A 262 7.18 -3.50 -9.01
C ASN A 262 8.00 -3.64 -10.32
N MET A 263 7.62 -4.60 -11.16
CA MET A 263 8.23 -4.84 -12.47
C MET A 263 7.16 -5.14 -13.52
N PHE A 264 7.32 -4.59 -14.72
CA PHE A 264 6.50 -5.00 -15.85
C PHE A 264 7.05 -6.29 -16.46
N SER A 265 6.14 -7.21 -16.82
CA SER A 265 6.50 -8.43 -17.55
C SER A 265 6.93 -8.10 -18.98
N SER A 266 7.74 -8.97 -19.60
CA SER A 266 8.11 -8.84 -21.02
C SER A 266 6.91 -8.93 -21.96
N ALA A 267 5.81 -9.57 -21.53
CA ALA A 267 4.57 -9.67 -22.29
C ALA A 267 3.73 -8.39 -22.25
N THR A 268 4.04 -7.43 -21.37
CA THR A 268 3.26 -6.19 -21.24
C THR A 268 3.60 -5.23 -22.38
N ASN A 269 2.63 -4.93 -23.24
CA ASN A 269 2.80 -3.93 -24.29
C ASN A 269 2.70 -2.50 -23.71
N LEU A 270 3.83 -1.94 -23.28
CA LEU A 270 3.89 -0.60 -22.71
C LEU A 270 3.52 0.50 -23.71
N VAL A 271 3.73 0.27 -25.01
CA VAL A 271 3.35 1.22 -26.06
C VAL A 271 1.83 1.41 -26.08
N GLU A 272 1.06 0.32 -25.96
CA GLU A 272 -0.41 0.38 -25.88
C GLU A 272 -0.91 1.15 -24.65
N LEU A 273 -0.16 1.14 -23.54
CA LEU A 273 -0.52 1.88 -22.32
C LEU A 273 -0.21 3.39 -22.44
N ILE A 274 0.86 3.74 -23.16
CA ILE A 274 1.34 5.13 -23.29
C ILE A 274 0.65 5.85 -24.44
N GLN A 275 0.32 5.16 -25.54
CA GLN A 275 -0.29 5.76 -26.73
C GLN A 275 -1.56 6.57 -26.42
N PRO A 276 -2.51 6.11 -25.59
CA PRO A 276 -3.69 6.90 -25.26
C PRO A 276 -3.38 8.16 -24.43
N GLN A 277 -2.22 8.23 -23.77
CA GLN A 277 -1.86 9.33 -22.87
C GLN A 277 -1.34 10.57 -23.61
N ILE A 278 -1.02 10.46 -24.91
CA ILE A 278 -0.49 11.59 -25.71
C ILE A 278 -1.49 12.74 -25.83
N SER A 279 -2.78 12.45 -25.66
CA SER A 279 -3.87 13.42 -25.77
C SER A 279 -4.04 14.29 -24.51
N HIS A 280 -3.33 13.98 -23.41
CA HIS A 280 -3.49 14.74 -22.18
C HIS A 280 -2.77 16.09 -22.24
N PRO A 281 -3.41 17.22 -21.90
CA PRO A 281 -2.83 18.55 -22.04
C PRO A 281 -1.58 18.78 -21.17
N LYS A 282 -1.45 18.09 -20.03
CA LYS A 282 -0.30 18.30 -19.10
C LYS A 282 0.91 17.41 -19.35
N TRP A 283 0.72 16.19 -19.86
CA TRP A 283 1.80 15.20 -19.98
C TRP A 283 1.86 14.52 -21.34
N GLY A 284 0.97 14.88 -22.28
CA GLY A 284 0.91 14.28 -23.61
C GLY A 284 2.21 14.44 -24.40
N GLU A 285 2.83 15.62 -24.34
CA GLU A 285 4.14 15.88 -24.92
C GLU A 285 5.24 14.97 -24.35
N PHE A 286 5.21 14.74 -23.04
CA PHE A 286 6.15 13.82 -22.39
C PHE A 286 5.91 12.38 -22.84
N ALA A 287 4.64 11.93 -22.91
CA ALA A 287 4.28 10.61 -23.41
C ALA A 287 4.76 10.41 -24.86
N ARG A 288 4.62 11.42 -25.73
CA ARG A 288 5.12 11.37 -27.12
C ARG A 288 6.64 11.19 -27.18
N LYS A 289 7.40 11.91 -26.35
CA LYS A 289 8.86 11.75 -26.25
C LYS A 289 9.27 10.36 -25.77
N VAL A 290 8.52 9.78 -24.82
CA VAL A 290 8.76 8.41 -24.35
C VAL A 290 8.50 7.38 -25.46
N LEU A 291 7.45 7.56 -26.26
CA LEU A 291 7.18 6.68 -27.41
C LEU A 291 8.27 6.75 -28.47
N GLN A 292 8.77 7.95 -28.78
CA GLN A 292 9.88 8.14 -29.72
C GLN A 292 11.19 7.49 -29.23
N SER A 293 11.45 7.54 -27.92
CA SER A 293 12.67 6.99 -27.32
C SER A 293 12.57 5.49 -26.97
N GLY A 294 11.37 4.92 -27.03
CA GLY A 294 11.07 3.59 -26.51
C GLY A 294 10.79 3.59 -25.00
N PRO A 295 9.67 2.98 -24.53
CA PRO A 295 9.40 2.81 -23.10
C PRO A 295 10.48 1.97 -22.41
N ASN A 296 11.17 2.54 -21.42
CA ASN A 296 12.23 1.86 -20.68
C ASN A 296 11.95 1.93 -19.16
N PRO A 297 11.04 1.09 -18.61
CA PRO A 297 10.73 1.11 -17.19
C PRO A 297 11.95 0.71 -16.35
N ARG A 298 12.15 1.39 -15.21
CA ARG A 298 13.18 0.98 -14.24
C ARG A 298 12.59 -0.08 -13.31
N ASN A 299 12.49 -1.32 -13.77
CA ASN A 299 11.90 -2.41 -13.00
C ASN A 299 12.61 -2.61 -11.65
N GLY A 300 11.84 -2.98 -10.63
CA GLY A 300 12.35 -3.49 -9.36
C GLY A 300 12.62 -5.00 -9.42
N ASN A 301 12.46 -5.66 -8.28
CA ASN A 301 12.78 -7.08 -8.07
C ASN A 301 11.64 -7.90 -7.45
N LYS A 302 10.42 -7.35 -7.36
CA LYS A 302 9.27 -7.99 -6.72
C LYS A 302 8.17 -8.31 -7.73
N THR A 303 7.59 -9.49 -7.57
CA THR A 303 6.41 -9.96 -8.31
C THR A 303 5.56 -10.85 -7.40
N ASP A 304 4.25 -10.63 -7.40
CA ASP A 304 3.27 -11.54 -6.78
C ASP A 304 2.83 -12.67 -7.75
N ASN A 305 3.31 -12.63 -9.00
CA ASN A 305 2.96 -13.53 -10.09
C ASN A 305 1.45 -13.57 -10.41
N ALA A 306 0.69 -12.56 -9.97
CA ALA A 306 -0.75 -12.43 -10.19
C ALA A 306 -1.09 -11.14 -10.95
N HIS A 307 -0.49 -10.02 -10.55
CA HIS A 307 -0.82 -8.69 -11.02
C HIS A 307 0.40 -7.93 -11.55
N PRO A 308 0.25 -7.12 -12.60
CA PRO A 308 1.27 -6.16 -13.01
C PRO A 308 1.32 -4.99 -12.00
N PRO A 309 2.34 -4.11 -12.09
CA PRO A 309 2.38 -2.87 -11.32
C PRO A 309 1.12 -2.03 -11.52
N ILE A 310 0.81 -1.14 -10.59
CA ILE A 310 -0.31 -0.20 -10.70
C ILE A 310 -0.03 0.78 -11.85
N HIS A 311 -0.86 0.77 -12.87
CA HIS A 311 -0.70 1.60 -14.07
C HIS A 311 -2.04 2.01 -14.69
N PRO A 312 -2.09 3.11 -15.46
CA PRO A 312 -3.30 3.50 -16.19
C PRO A 312 -3.58 2.52 -17.33
N VAL A 313 -4.81 2.03 -17.40
CA VAL A 313 -5.29 1.09 -18.43
C VAL A 313 -6.14 1.81 -19.47
N LYS A 314 -6.87 2.86 -19.06
CA LYS A 314 -7.73 3.66 -19.93
C LYS A 314 -7.50 5.15 -19.70
N TYR A 315 -7.34 5.89 -20.80
CA TYR A 315 -7.24 7.35 -20.74
C TYR A 315 -8.60 7.99 -20.37
N THR A 316 -8.56 9.03 -19.53
CA THR A 316 -9.70 9.87 -19.22
C THR A 316 -9.23 11.27 -18.83
N ASN A 317 -9.99 12.30 -19.22
CA ASN A 317 -9.79 13.69 -18.81
C ASN A 317 -10.90 14.16 -17.83
N GLU A 318 -11.83 13.27 -17.47
CA GLU A 318 -13.06 13.59 -16.75
C GLU A 318 -13.13 12.89 -15.38
N LEU A 319 -12.03 12.91 -14.62
CA LEU A 319 -12.00 12.35 -13.26
C LEU A 319 -12.75 13.22 -12.22
N LYS A 320 -13.36 14.34 -12.64
CA LYS A 320 -13.95 15.38 -11.77
C LYS A 320 -15.06 14.89 -10.83
N VAL A 321 -15.60 13.69 -11.02
CA VAL A 321 -16.69 13.13 -10.19
C VAL A 321 -16.18 12.29 -9.00
N LEU A 322 -14.88 12.00 -8.89
CA LEU A 322 -14.39 10.97 -7.95
C LEU A 322 -13.91 11.47 -6.58
N ILE A 323 -13.50 12.74 -6.47
CA ILE A 323 -12.83 13.27 -5.26
C ILE A 323 -13.70 14.29 -4.51
N LYS A 324 -14.85 14.72 -5.07
CA LYS A 324 -15.69 15.78 -4.48
C LYS A 324 -16.63 15.33 -3.35
N SER A 325 -16.63 14.08 -2.91
CA SER A 325 -17.40 13.67 -1.72
C SER A 325 -16.46 13.34 -0.56
N ARG A 326 -16.24 14.33 0.31
CA ARG A 326 -15.51 14.30 1.61
C ARG A 326 -14.01 14.61 1.57
N ILE A 327 -13.66 15.81 1.14
CA ILE A 327 -12.64 16.62 1.86
C ILE A 327 -13.41 17.59 2.73
#